data_AF-A0A928P396-F1
#
_entry.id   AF-A0A928P396-F1
#
_cell.length_a   1.000
_cell.length_b   1.000
_cell.length_c   1.000
_cell.angle_alpha   90.00
_cell.angle_beta   90.00
_cell.angle_gamma   90.00
#
_symmetry.space_group_name_H-M   'P 1'
#
loop_
_entity.id
_entity.type
_entity.pdbx_description
1 polymer ?
#
loop_
_entity_poly.entity_id
_entity_poly.type
_entity_poly.pdbx_seq_one_letter_code
_entity_poly.pdbx_strand_id
1 'polypeptide(L)' 'MSNLDIRNAAANAGVKLWEIAEVYGISDTNFSKKLRRELPEPEKVKIFAIIEQIHSEKAAVSG' A
#
# COMPACT_ATOMS: atom_id res chain seq x y z
N MET A 1 1.06 16.80 -0.73
CA MET A 1 1.59 15.42 -0.74
C MET A 1 0.79 14.65 -1.77
N SER A 2 1.41 14.05 -2.80
CA SER A 2 0.71 13.19 -3.76
C SER A 2 0.34 11.85 -3.11
N ASN A 3 -0.69 11.18 -3.63
CA ASN A 3 -1.18 9.87 -3.20
C ASN A 3 -1.46 9.75 -1.69
N LEU A 4 -2.09 10.78 -1.12
CA LEU A 4 -2.48 10.78 0.30
C LEU A 4 -3.58 9.74 0.58
N ASP A 5 -4.43 9.48 -0.40
CA ASP A 5 -5.42 8.41 -0.44
C ASP A 5 -4.82 7.04 -0.11
N ILE A 6 -3.74 6.63 -0.79
CA ILE A 6 -3.03 5.37 -0.54
C ILE A 6 -2.46 5.33 0.88
N ARG A 7 -1.85 6.44 1.33
CA ARG A 7 -1.25 6.52 2.68
C ARG A 7 -2.31 6.39 3.76
N ASN A 8 -3.46 7.02 3.59
CA ASN A 8 -4.58 6.96 4.51
C ASN A 8 -5.21 5.57 4.52
N ALA A 9 -5.41 4.94 3.36
CA ALA A 9 -5.92 3.58 3.28
C ALA A 9 -5.00 2.58 3.99
N ALA A 10 -3.69 2.65 3.75
CA ALA A 10 -2.72 1.81 4.43
C ALA A 10 -2.75 2.02 5.96
N ALA A 11 -2.77 3.28 6.41
CA ALA A 11 -2.85 3.60 7.83
C ALA A 11 -4.13 3.09 8.50
N ASN A 12 -5.29 3.29 7.85
CA ASN A 12 -6.59 2.82 8.35
C ASN A 12 -6.66 1.30 8.43
N ALA A 13 -6.02 0.60 7.50
CA ALA A 13 -5.95 -0.85 7.46
C ALA A 13 -4.89 -1.45 8.39
N GLY A 14 -4.08 -0.62 9.08
CA GLY A 14 -2.95 -1.10 9.88
C GLY A 14 -1.82 -1.72 9.04
N VAL A 15 -1.76 -1.38 7.75
CA VAL A 15 -0.78 -1.86 6.78
C VAL A 15 0.37 -0.86 6.68
N LYS A 16 1.60 -1.36 6.76
CA LYS A 16 2.82 -0.56 6.64
C LYS A 16 3.23 -0.47 5.17
N LEU A 17 3.84 0.65 4.79
CA LEU A 17 4.26 0.88 3.39
C LEU A 17 5.30 -0.14 2.90
N TRP A 18 6.12 -0.70 3.80
CA TRP A 18 7.08 -1.74 3.44
C TRP A 18 6.40 -3.07 3.09
N GLU A 19 5.27 -3.41 3.74
CA GLU A 19 4.50 -4.62 3.43
C GLU A 19 3.88 -4.52 2.04
N ILE A 20 3.35 -3.34 1.70
CA ILE A 20 2.84 -3.06 0.36
C ILE A 20 3.97 -3.18 -0.66
N ALA A 21 5.15 -2.63 -0.36
CA ALA A 21 6.30 -2.68 -1.26
C ALA A 21 6.75 -4.13 -1.53
N GLU A 22 6.76 -4.97 -0.49
CA GLU A 22 7.10 -6.39 -0.57
C GLU A 22 6.15 -7.16 -1.50
N VAL A 23 4.83 -7.01 -1.32
CA VAL A 23 3.83 -7.63 -2.21
C VAL A 23 3.85 -7.02 -3.62
N TYR A 24 4.12 -5.73 -3.74
CA TYR A 24 4.27 -5.04 -5.02
C TYR A 24 5.54 -5.47 -5.79
N GLY A 25 6.51 -6.09 -5.11
CA GLY A 25 7.77 -6.55 -5.69
C GLY A 25 8.81 -5.45 -5.88
N ILE A 26 8.78 -4.39 -5.07
CA ILE A 26 9.78 -3.31 -5.09
C ILE A 26 10.32 -3.02 -3.69
N SER A 27 11.44 -2.30 -3.60
CA SER A 27 11.93 -1.85 -2.30
C SER A 27 11.03 -0.78 -1.68
N ASP A 28 10.98 -0.77 -0.34
CA ASP A 28 10.28 0.24 0.47
C ASP A 28 10.67 1.68 0.08
N THR A 29 11.95 1.87 -0.25
CA THR A 29 12.54 3.14 -0.63
C THR A 29 12.03 3.58 -2.01
N ASN A 30 11.87 2.63 -2.95
CA ASN A 30 11.28 2.89 -4.25
C ASN A 30 9.78 3.17 -4.14
N PHE A 31 9.05 2.41 -3.33
CA PHE A 31 7.63 2.66 -3.08
C PHE A 31 7.39 4.04 -2.46
N SER A 32 8.19 4.41 -1.46
CA SER A 32 8.12 5.72 -0.82
C SER A 32 8.44 6.87 -1.80
N LYS A 33 9.42 6.68 -2.69
CA LYS A 33 9.72 7.62 -3.79
C LYS A 33 8.55 7.75 -4.77
N LYS A 34 7.94 6.61 -5.10
CA LYS A 34 6.84 6.51 -6.06
C LYS A 34 5.61 7.26 -5.59
N LEU A 35 5.25 7.15 -4.30
CA LEU A 35 4.13 7.89 -3.71
C LEU A 35 4.33 9.41 -3.69
N ARG A 36 5.52 9.94 -3.95
CA ARG A 36 5.75 11.40 -4.00
C ARG A 36 5.29 12.06 -5.30
N ARG A 37 4.93 11.27 -6.33
CA ARG A 37 4.43 11.75 -7.63
C ARG A 37 3.05 11.18 -7.88
N GLU A 38 2.19 11.92 -8.56
CA GLU A 38 0.85 11.42 -8.91
C GLU A 38 0.96 10.10 -9.69
N LEU A 39 0.28 9.06 -9.20
CA LEU A 39 0.25 7.76 -9.86
C LEU A 39 -0.97 7.67 -10.78
N PRO A 40 -0.85 6.99 -11.93
CA PRO A 40 -1.99 6.71 -12.77
C PRO A 40 -2.98 5.81 -12.03
N GLU A 41 -4.27 6.01 -12.30
CA GLU A 41 -5.38 5.25 -11.70
C GLU A 41 -5.17 3.73 -11.66
N PRO A 42 -4.77 3.04 -12.75
CA PRO A 42 -4.55 1.59 -12.71
C PRO A 42 -3.47 1.16 -11.72
N GLU A 43 -2.50 2.02 -11.44
CA GLU A 43 -1.45 1.74 -10.47
C GLU A 43 -1.95 1.96 -9.03
N LYS A 44 -2.80 2.97 -8.81
CA LYS A 44 -3.48 3.15 -7.53
C LYS A 44 -4.37 1.96 -7.19
N VAL A 45 -5.17 1.50 -8.14
CA VAL A 45 -6.05 0.32 -7.97
C VAL A 45 -5.27 -0.91 -7.53
N LYS A 46 -4.12 -1.19 -8.15
CA LYS A 46 -3.24 -2.29 -7.74
C LYS A 46 -2.77 -2.14 -6.30
N ILE A 47 -2.37 -0.93 -5.90
CA ILE A 47 -1.90 -0.65 -4.54
C ILE A 47 -3.03 -0.83 -3.52
N PHE A 48 -4.25 -0.37 -3.82
CA PHE A 48 -5.40 -0.58 -2.95
C PHE A 48 -5.73 -2.06 -2.77
N ALA A 49 -5.69 -2.86 -3.85
CA ALA A 49 -5.90 -4.30 -3.77
C ALA A 49 -4.85 -4.98 -2.86
N ILE A 50 -3.59 -4.56 -2.92
CA ILE A 50 -2.53 -5.07 -2.05
C ILE A 50 -2.78 -4.70 -0.58
N ILE A 51 -3.23 -3.47 -0.31
CA ILE A 51 -3.59 -3.04 1.05
C ILE A 51 -4.69 -3.94 1.62
N GLU A 52 -5.74 -4.18 0.84
CA GLU A 52 -6.86 -5.04 1.23
C GLU A 52 -6.43 -6.49 1.47
N GLN A 53 -5.57 -7.02 0.60
CA GLN A 53 -4.98 -8.34 0.77
C GLN A 53 -4.22 -8.46 2.11
N ILE A 54 -3.27 -7.55 2.36
CA ILE A 54 -2.46 -7.59 3.59
C ILE A 54 -3.35 -7.39 4.84
N HIS A 55 -4.34 -6.50 4.75
CA HIS A 55 -5.30 -6.29 5.84
C HIS A 55 -6.07 -7.57 6.18
N SER A 56 -6.59 -8.26 5.16
CA SER A 56 -7.30 -9.53 5.34
C SER A 56 -6.40 -10.63 5.89
N GLU A 57 -5.16 -10.73 5.41
CA GLU A 57 -4.18 -11.70 5.91
C GLU A 57 -3.87 -11.45 7.40
N LYS A 58 -3.67 -10.19 7.80
CA LYS A 58 -3.45 -9.83 9.21
C LYS A 58 -4.65 -10.10 10.10
N ALA A 59 -5.86 -9.83 9.59
CA ALA A 59 -7.09 -10.13 10.31
C ALA A 59 -7.25 -11.64 10.55
N ALA A 60 -6.90 -12.47 9.57
CA ALA A 60 -6.97 -13.92 9.65
C ALA A 60 -5.93 -14.55 10.61
N VAL A 61 -4.75 -13.94 10.75
CA VAL A 61 -3.69 -14.43 11.65
C VAL A 61 -3.92 -14.02 13.11
N SER A 62 -4.75 -13.00 13.35
CA SER A 62 -4.99 -12.43 14.67
C SER A 62 -6.25 -12.98 15.38
N GLY A 63 -6.96 -13.94 14.77
CA GLY A 63 -8.18 -14.57 15.30
C GLY A 63 -7.97 -16.06 15.57
#